data_AF-A0A3B9I390-F1
#
_entry.id   AF-A0A3B9I390-F1
#
_cell.length_a   1.000
_cell.length_b   1.000
_cell.length_c   1.000
_cell.angle_alpha   90.00
_cell.angle_beta   90.00
_cell.angle_gamma   90.00
#
_symmetry.space_group_name_H-M   'P 1'
#
loop_
_entity.id
_entity.type
_entity.pdbx_description
1 polymer ?
#
loop_
_entity_poly.entity_id
_entity_poly.type
_entity_poly.pdbx_seq_one_letter_code
_entity_poly.pdbx_strand_id
1 'polypeptide(L)'
;MGDIKKIALPLTGDMVRELKIGDRVVLSGYIYTARDAAHKRMLESLKQGKELPFDIKNQTIFYVGPSPAKPGQIIGSAGPTTSYRMDP
;
A
#
# COMPACT_ATOMS: atom_id res chain seq x y z
N MET A 1 -13.24 -15.64 -18.06
CA MET A 1 -12.44 -14.56 -17.44
C MET A 1 -13.22 -14.12 -16.21
N GLY A 2 -12.69 -14.32 -15.00
CA GLY A 2 -13.45 -14.10 -13.76
C GLY A 2 -13.91 -12.66 -13.57
N ASP A 3 -14.98 -12.47 -12.82
CA ASP A 3 -15.54 -11.16 -12.50
C ASP A 3 -14.53 -10.28 -11.74
N ILE A 4 -14.57 -8.97 -12.02
CA ILE A 4 -13.72 -7.98 -11.36
C ILE A 4 -14.38 -7.55 -10.04
N LYS A 5 -13.69 -7.79 -8.92
CA LYS A 5 -14.11 -7.32 -7.60
C LYS A 5 -13.73 -5.85 -7.42
N LYS A 6 -14.70 -5.01 -7.09
CA LYS A 6 -14.47 -3.59 -6.77
C LYS A 6 -14.46 -3.41 -5.26
N ILE A 7 -13.38 -2.84 -4.74
CA ILE A 7 -13.16 -2.68 -3.30
C ILE A 7 -12.93 -1.20 -2.99
N ALA A 8 -13.75 -0.66 -2.08
CA ALA A 8 -13.54 0.65 -1.50
C ALA A 8 -12.63 0.52 -0.26
N LEU A 9 -11.62 1.38 -0.17
CA LEU A 9 -10.68 1.44 0.96
C LEU A 9 -11.25 2.31 2.09
N PRO A 10 -10.91 2.05 3.37
CA PRO A 10 -9.83 1.19 3.87
C PRO A 10 -10.11 -0.31 3.77
N LEU A 11 -9.04 -1.10 3.60
CA LEU A 11 -9.14 -2.54 3.38
C LEU A 11 -9.30 -3.26 4.72
N THR A 12 -10.54 -3.61 5.06
CA THR A 12 -10.85 -4.29 6.32
C THR A 12 -10.53 -5.79 6.25
N GLY A 13 -10.33 -6.41 7.42
CA GLY A 13 -10.04 -7.85 7.52
C GLY A 13 -11.12 -8.74 6.90
N ASP A 14 -12.40 -8.38 7.01
CA ASP A 14 -13.50 -9.17 6.44
C ASP A 14 -13.46 -9.14 4.90
N MET A 15 -13.18 -7.98 4.31
CA MET A 15 -13.03 -7.85 2.87
C MET A 15 -11.84 -8.67 2.35
N VAL A 16 -10.73 -8.72 3.10
CA VAL A 16 -9.55 -9.53 2.72
C VAL A 16 -9.88 -11.03 2.75
N ARG A 17 -10.69 -11.49 3.72
CA ARG A 17 -11.08 -12.90 3.84
C ARG A 17 -11.95 -13.39 2.67
N GLU A 18 -12.63 -12.49 1.98
CA GLU A 18 -13.43 -12.81 0.79
C GLU A 18 -12.61 -12.93 -0.50
N LEU A 19 -11.35 -12.48 -0.48
CA LEU A 19 -10.45 -12.55 -1.63
C LEU A 19 -9.86 -13.95 -1.78
N LYS A 20 -9.75 -14.39 -3.03
CA LYS A 20 -9.15 -15.66 -3.43
C LYS A 20 -8.00 -15.41 -4.41
N ILE A 21 -7.03 -16.33 -4.41
CA ILE A 21 -5.93 -16.31 -5.37
C ILE A 21 -6.51 -16.33 -6.79
N GLY A 22 -6.04 -15.43 -7.65
CA GLY A 22 -6.53 -15.27 -9.02
C GLY A 22 -7.66 -14.26 -9.19
N ASP A 23 -8.22 -13.73 -8.10
CA ASP A 23 -9.21 -12.64 -8.18
C ASP A 23 -8.60 -11.40 -8.82
N ARG A 24 -9.36 -10.76 -9.72
CA ARG A 24 -9.04 -9.45 -10.26
C ARG A 24 -9.73 -8.39 -9.41
N VAL A 25 -8.95 -7.45 -8.89
CA VAL A 25 -9.44 -6.44 -7.96
C VAL A 25 -9.20 -5.04 -8.51
N VAL A 26 -10.18 -4.15 -8.34
CA VAL A 26 -10.05 -2.70 -8.53
C VAL A 26 -10.24 -2.03 -7.18
N LEU A 27 -9.22 -1.32 -6.72
CA LEU A 27 -9.22 -0.58 -5.46
C LEU A 27 -9.61 0.88 -5.70
N SER A 28 -10.42 1.46 -4.82
CA SER A 28 -10.78 2.88 -4.83
C SER A 28 -10.73 3.46 -3.42
N GLY A 29 -10.09 4.61 -3.24
CA GLY A 29 -9.95 5.29 -1.95
C GLY A 29 -8.49 5.66 -1.67
N TYR A 30 -8.17 5.86 -0.39
CA TYR A 30 -6.83 6.29 0.03
C TYR A 30 -5.86 5.12 0.14
N ILE A 31 -4.68 5.30 -0.44
CA ILE A 31 -3.52 4.41 -0.29
C ILE A 31 -2.34 5.21 0.21
N TYR A 32 -1.47 4.55 0.97
CA TYR A 32 -0.18 5.10 1.37
C TYR A 32 0.92 4.51 0.51
N THR A 33 1.95 5.30 0.19
CA THR A 33 3.14 4.79 -0.50
C THR A 33 4.26 4.62 0.51
N ALA A 34 4.82 3.43 0.61
CA ALA A 34 5.99 3.19 1.46
C ALA A 34 6.88 2.13 0.81
N ARG A 35 8.19 2.34 0.84
CA ARG A 35 9.18 1.34 0.41
C ARG A 35 10.28 1.15 1.45
N ASP A 36 11.49 0.80 1.04
CA ASP A 36 12.59 0.34 1.89
C ASP A 36 12.88 1.31 3.06
N ALA A 37 13.10 2.60 2.78
CA ALA A 37 13.43 3.59 3.81
C ALA A 37 12.28 3.88 4.79
N ALA A 38 11.05 3.86 4.30
CA ALA A 38 9.86 4.07 5.13
C ALA A 38 9.65 2.90 6.09
N HIS A 39 9.76 1.65 5.60
CA HIS A 39 9.65 0.45 6.44
C HIS A 39 10.77 0.41 7.48
N LYS A 40 12.02 0.71 7.09
CA LYS A 40 13.15 0.81 8.04
C LYS A 40 12.85 1.79 9.18
N ARG A 41 12.38 3.00 8.87
CA ARG A 41 12.06 4.02 9.87
C ARG A 41 10.90 3.59 10.79
N MET A 42 9.87 2.95 10.24
CA MET A 42 8.75 2.43 11.03
C MET A 42 9.22 1.34 12.01
N LEU A 43 10.02 0.39 11.53
CA LEU A 43 10.60 -0.67 12.38
C LEU A 43 11.53 -0.11 13.47
N GLU A 44 12.38 0.87 13.14
CA GLU A 44 13.25 1.53 14.12
C GLU A 44 12.45 2.26 15.21
N SER A 45 11.33 2.89 14.84
CA SER A 45 10.44 3.58 15.79
C SER A 45 9.80 2.57 16.75
N LEU A 46 9.28 1.46 16.22
CA LEU A 46 8.71 0.37 17.02
C LEU A 46 9.75 -0.27 17.96
N LYS A 47 10.98 -0.48 17.49
CA LYS A 47 12.10 -1.00 18.32
C LYS A 47 12.45 -0.07 19.48
N GLN A 48 12.20 1.23 19.34
CA GLN A 48 12.41 2.24 20.38
C GLN A 48 11.18 2.42 21.29
N GLY A 49 10.11 1.63 21.12
CA GLY A 49 8.87 1.79 21.86
C GLY A 49 8.08 3.06 21.49
N LYS A 50 8.38 3.66 20.33
CA LYS A 50 7.69 4.85 19.82
C LYS A 50 6.50 4.45 18.95
N GLU A 51 5.53 5.35 18.88
CA GLU A 51 4.39 5.20 17.97
C GLU A 51 4.81 5.36 16.50
N LEU A 52 4.02 4.76 15.61
CA LEU A 52 4.17 4.95 14.18
C LEU A 52 3.71 6.36 13.77
N PRO A 53 4.21 6.90 12.65
CA PRO A 53 3.84 8.25 12.19
C PRO A 53 2.36 8.38 11.78
N PHE A 54 1.61 7.27 11.70
CA PHE A 54 0.18 7.22 11.45
C PHE A 54 -0.40 5.88 11.93
N ASP A 55 -1.72 5.79 12.08
CA ASP A 55 -2.40 4.52 12.34
C ASP A 55 -2.42 3.66 11.07
N ILE A 56 -1.69 2.54 11.11
CA ILE A 56 -1.57 1.61 9.99
C ILE A 56 -2.76 0.66 9.87
N LYS A 57 -3.64 0.59 10.88
CA LYS A 57 -4.73 -0.40 10.91
C LYS A 57 -5.68 -0.20 9.73
N ASN A 58 -5.92 -1.28 8.99
CA ASN A 58 -6.73 -1.33 7.75
C ASN A 58 -6.22 -0.44 6.59
N GLN A 59 -5.06 0.20 6.73
CA GLN A 59 -4.50 1.02 5.65
C GLN A 59 -3.86 0.14 4.59
N THR A 60 -4.00 0.56 3.32
CA THR A 60 -3.36 -0.11 2.20
C THR A 60 -2.05 0.58 1.86
N ILE A 61 -0.95 -0.17 1.92
CA ILE A 61 0.37 0.32 1.53
C ILE A 61 0.70 -0.19 0.13
N PHE A 62 0.90 0.74 -0.80
CA PHE A 62 1.42 0.45 -2.13
C PHE A 62 2.93 0.64 -2.15
N TYR A 63 3.67 -0.42 -2.45
CA TYR A 63 5.12 -0.37 -2.55
C TYR A 63 5.53 0.28 -3.87
N VAL A 64 5.68 1.61 -3.85
CA VAL A 64 5.99 2.42 -5.03
C VAL A 64 6.91 3.60 -4.66
N GLY A 65 7.70 4.05 -5.63
CA GLY A 65 8.36 5.35 -5.61
C GLY A 65 7.98 6.11 -6.87
N PRO A 66 6.97 7.01 -6.82
CA PRO A 66 6.52 7.74 -8.01
C PRO A 66 7.64 8.60 -8.59
N SER A 67 7.70 8.71 -9.92
CA SER A 67 8.57 9.69 -10.56
C SER A 67 8.11 11.13 -10.26
N PRO A 68 8.94 12.15 -10.50
CA PRO A 68 8.48 13.53 -10.49
C PRO A 68 7.28 13.72 -11.42
N ALA A 69 6.31 14.51 -10.98
CA ALA A 69 5.15 14.86 -11.79
C ALA A 69 5.55 15.82 -12.92
N LYS A 70 4.97 15.64 -14.10
CA LYS A 70 5.09 16.61 -15.21
C LYS A 70 4.22 17.84 -14.93
N PRO A 71 4.47 19.00 -15.57
CA PRO A 71 3.61 20.17 -15.43
C PRO A 71 2.14 19.83 -15.70
N GLY A 72 1.24 20.24 -14.79
CA GLY A 72 -0.19 19.98 -14.88
C GLY A 72 -0.64 18.57 -14.47
N GLN A 73 0.27 17.69 -14.04
CA GLN A 73 -0.05 16.34 -13.58
C GLN A 73 0.03 16.25 -12.05
N ILE A 74 -0.88 15.47 -11.44
CA ILE A 74 -0.96 15.32 -9.97
C ILE A 74 0.15 14.40 -9.43
N ILE A 75 0.59 13.42 -10.22
CA ILE A 75 1.60 12.43 -9.85
C ILE A 75 2.38 11.99 -11.10
N GLY A 76 3.66 11.64 -10.92
CA GLY A 76 4.43 10.98 -11.96
C GLY A 76 4.08 9.50 -12.11
N SER A 77 4.84 8.78 -12.93
CA SER A 77 4.65 7.33 -13.11
C SER A 77 4.81 6.60 -11.78
N ALA A 78 3.81 5.79 -11.42
CA ALA A 78 3.73 5.10 -10.12
C ALA A 78 3.63 3.57 -10.32
N GLY A 79 4.64 2.98 -10.94
CA GLY A 79 4.75 1.51 -11.07
C GLY A 79 5.19 0.84 -9.76
N PRO A 80 4.75 -0.41 -9.49
CA PRO A 80 5.11 -1.12 -8.26
C PRO A 80 6.61 -1.40 -8.19
N THR A 81 7.10 -1.65 -6.98
CA THR A 81 8.41 -2.25 -6.74
C THR A 81 8.28 -3.67 -6.17
N THR A 82 9.38 -4.41 -6.16
CA THR A 82 9.45 -5.80 -5.65
C THR A 82 9.04 -5.88 -4.18
N SER A 83 7.95 -6.61 -3.88
CA SER A 83 7.41 -6.73 -2.53
C SER A 83 8.29 -7.51 -1.56
N TYR A 84 9.02 -8.51 -2.06
CA TYR A 84 9.92 -9.37 -1.27
C TYR A 84 10.98 -8.57 -0.46
N ARG A 85 11.29 -7.33 -0.85
CA ARG A 85 12.23 -6.48 -0.10
C ARG A 85 11.67 -5.97 1.24
N MET A 86 10.37 -6.15 1.50
CA MET A 86 9.68 -5.70 2.71
C MET A 86 9.30 -6.87 3.65
N ASP A 87 9.69 -8.10 3.30
CA ASP A 87 9.43 -9.29 4.12
C ASP A 87 10.29 -9.39 5.41
N PRO A 88 11.56 -8.94 5.44
CA PRO A 88 12.40 -8.98 6.66
C PRO A 88 11.94 -8.06 7.79
#